data_AF-A0A968I735-F1
#
_entry.id   AF-A0A968I735-F1
#
_cell.length_a   1.000
_cell.length_b   1.000
_cell.length_c   1.000
_cell.angle_alpha   90.00
_cell.angle_beta   90.00
_cell.angle_gamma   90.00
#
_symmetry.space_group_name_H-M   'P 1'
#
loop_
_entity.id
_entity.type
_entity.pdbx_description
1 polymer ?
#
loop_
_entity_poly.entity_id
_entity_poly.type
_entity_poly.pdbx_seq_one_letter_code
_entity_poly.pdbx_strand_id
1 'polypeptide(L)'
;MHAWIITTSAFNTTEPAIASSHVLNTNGARSADSWLTQTREGTTLAGKDYILDPGHPAAANYIAAFYRSIVQNYDVDGIQFDRVRYPDSGDNAYRPVWGYNRTSLSRFRLETNRRDVPEPTDAVWSQWRRDQVTNLVRRVYLETKALKPQVWVSAATIVYKAAPRTVEEFRTRRTYAEVLQDWVSWMQSGVLDLNLPMNYKRETVPEQVQEFNGWTNFAVATRGAGSVGVGAAIYLNSLSDSLKQYARGVAVRGVSGWVGYSYRTPDAETLAGRKTTPNAQRDLLRVFAGMPSAPFAGEAAWGRPDAQKLSGVLGRVTRDGAGASNVSVELRGADGSSILVRSDANGFYGTPNLPVGAVTVSALQNDAVAASLETEATLGRVVNVPDLEIRP
;
A
#
# COMPACT_ATOMS: atom_id res chain seq x y z
N MET A 1 -11.56 13.30 -6.86
CA MET A 1 -10.12 13.53 -6.66
C MET A 1 -9.57 12.64 -5.54
N HIS A 2 -8.53 11.86 -5.84
CA HIS A 2 -7.76 11.15 -4.82
C HIS A 2 -6.47 11.90 -4.50
N ALA A 3 -6.11 12.03 -3.23
CA ALA A 3 -4.80 12.54 -2.83
C ALA A 3 -3.74 11.46 -3.08
N TRP A 4 -2.88 11.67 -4.08
CA TRP A 4 -1.75 10.79 -4.39
C TRP A 4 -0.57 11.11 -3.50
N ILE A 5 -0.15 10.13 -2.69
CA ILE A 5 0.84 10.34 -1.63
C ILE A 5 2.02 9.40 -1.83
N ILE A 6 3.21 9.95 -1.99
CA ILE A 6 4.46 9.18 -1.91
C ILE A 6 4.67 8.81 -0.43
N THR A 7 4.44 7.55 -0.11
CA THR A 7 4.20 7.09 1.28
C THR A 7 5.47 7.11 2.14
N THR A 8 6.57 6.58 1.62
CA THR A 8 7.78 6.33 2.41
C THR A 8 8.93 7.26 2.05
N SER A 9 8.89 7.98 0.92
CA SER A 9 9.96 8.91 0.58
C SER A 9 9.88 10.14 1.50
N ALA A 10 10.96 10.39 2.23
CA ALA A 10 11.11 11.58 3.05
C ALA A 10 11.56 12.78 2.23
N PHE A 11 12.50 12.59 1.31
CA PHE A 11 13.15 13.67 0.58
C PHE A 11 13.85 13.17 -0.67
N ASN A 12 13.81 13.95 -1.75
CA ASN A 12 14.61 13.72 -2.95
C ASN A 12 15.75 14.76 -3.02
N THR A 13 16.98 14.34 -3.31
CA THR A 13 18.16 15.21 -3.33
C THR A 13 18.16 16.25 -4.45
N THR A 14 17.21 16.23 -5.38
CA THR A 14 17.03 17.32 -6.36
C THR A 14 16.26 18.51 -5.80
N GLU A 15 15.62 18.38 -4.63
CA GLU A 15 14.89 19.47 -4.01
C GLU A 15 15.87 20.52 -3.43
N PRO A 16 15.67 21.82 -3.73
CA PRO A 16 16.69 22.84 -3.49
C PRO A 16 16.82 23.26 -2.02
N ALA A 17 15.77 23.12 -1.22
CA ALA A 17 15.78 23.50 0.20
C ALA A 17 14.70 22.74 0.99
N ILE A 18 14.94 22.56 2.29
CA ILE A 18 13.96 22.01 3.25
C ILE A 18 13.95 22.83 4.53
N ALA A 19 12.79 22.94 5.17
CA ALA A 19 12.66 23.59 6.47
C ALA A 19 13.52 22.88 7.54
N SER A 20 13.98 23.62 8.56
CA SER A 20 14.73 23.04 9.68
C SER A 20 13.91 21.98 10.45
N SER A 21 12.59 22.12 10.49
CA SER A 21 11.65 21.16 11.08
C SER A 21 11.30 19.97 10.19
N HIS A 22 11.86 19.88 8.98
CA HIS A 22 11.60 18.78 8.07
C HIS A 22 12.11 17.45 8.65
N VAL A 23 11.38 16.36 8.43
CA VAL A 23 11.68 15.03 9.02
C VAL A 23 13.10 14.54 8.71
N LEU A 24 13.66 14.91 7.56
CA LEU A 24 15.07 14.59 7.23
C LEU A 24 16.07 15.33 8.15
N ASN A 25 15.77 16.55 8.56
CA ASN A 25 16.65 17.32 9.44
C ASN A 25 16.54 16.88 10.90
N THR A 26 15.34 16.48 11.35
CA THR A 26 15.12 16.04 12.73
C THR A 26 15.44 14.56 12.95
N ASN A 27 15.18 13.71 11.95
CA ASN A 27 15.23 12.25 12.06
C ASN A 27 15.91 11.56 10.86
N GLY A 28 16.72 12.29 10.09
CA GLY A 28 17.48 11.73 8.96
C GLY A 28 18.76 11.01 9.36
N ALA A 29 19.66 10.83 8.37
CA ALA A 29 20.85 9.98 8.49
C ALA A 29 21.84 10.37 9.61
N ARG A 30 21.82 11.63 10.07
CA ARG A 30 22.68 12.12 11.17
C ARG A 30 22.03 12.00 12.55
N SER A 31 20.75 11.66 12.63
CA SER A 31 20.06 11.46 13.91
C SER A 31 20.51 10.17 14.58
N ALA A 32 20.66 10.20 15.90
CA ALA A 32 20.87 9.00 16.71
C ALA A 32 19.67 8.04 16.62
N ASP A 33 18.46 8.59 16.48
CA ASP A 33 17.21 7.90 16.17
C ASP A 33 16.81 8.20 14.71
N SER A 34 17.62 7.71 13.78
CA SER A 34 17.34 7.85 12.34
C SER A 34 16.13 7.01 11.96
N TRP A 35 15.15 7.65 11.32
CA TRP A 35 13.95 7.00 10.79
C TRP A 35 14.15 6.44 9.38
N LEU A 36 15.32 6.67 8.79
CA LEU A 36 15.59 6.24 7.43
C LEU A 36 15.82 4.73 7.37
N THR A 37 15.33 4.12 6.29
CA THR A 37 15.73 2.78 5.92
C THR A 37 17.17 2.79 5.43
N GLN A 38 17.80 1.63 5.49
CA GLN A 38 19.17 1.44 5.00
C GLN A 38 19.38 0.03 4.45
N THR A 39 20.41 -0.13 3.63
CA THR A 39 20.93 -1.45 3.27
C THR A 39 21.66 -2.08 4.44
N ARG A 40 21.98 -3.38 4.33
CA ARG A 40 22.79 -4.10 5.32
C ARG A 40 24.16 -3.46 5.54
N GLU A 41 24.71 -2.84 4.50
CA GLU A 41 25.99 -2.12 4.50
C GLU A 41 25.87 -0.67 5.01
N GLY A 42 24.66 -0.21 5.37
CA GLY A 42 24.41 1.13 5.92
C GLY A 42 24.17 2.23 4.88
N THR A 43 23.93 1.88 3.60
CA THR A 43 23.55 2.88 2.60
C THR A 43 22.13 3.38 2.87
N THR A 44 21.95 4.69 3.02
CA THR A 44 20.64 5.32 3.35
C THR A 44 19.98 6.04 2.17
N LEU A 45 20.72 6.28 1.09
CA LEU A 45 20.23 6.98 -0.10
C LEU A 45 19.87 5.96 -1.19
N ALA A 46 18.57 5.81 -1.47
CA ALA A 46 18.06 4.94 -2.52
C ALA A 46 17.95 5.73 -3.84
N GLY A 47 19.00 5.66 -4.65
CA GLY A 47 19.12 6.50 -5.85
C GLY A 47 19.27 7.97 -5.46
N LYS A 48 18.17 8.72 -5.49
CA LYS A 48 18.12 10.13 -5.04
C LYS A 48 17.20 10.35 -3.84
N ASP A 49 16.58 9.30 -3.32
CA ASP A 49 15.58 9.42 -2.25
C ASP A 49 16.16 8.97 -0.90
N TYR A 50 15.91 9.77 0.14
CA TYR A 50 15.88 9.28 1.52
C TYR A 50 14.49 8.76 1.82
N ILE A 51 14.42 7.57 2.42
CA ILE A 51 13.18 6.82 2.57
C ILE A 51 13.01 6.44 4.03
N LEU A 52 11.86 6.74 4.61
CA LEU A 52 11.45 6.34 5.95
C LEU A 52 11.24 4.82 6.00
N ASP A 53 11.69 4.20 7.10
CA ASP A 53 11.56 2.76 7.32
C ASP A 53 10.20 2.42 7.94
N PRO A 54 9.31 1.66 7.26
CA PRO A 54 8.01 1.28 7.82
C PRO A 54 8.13 0.41 9.09
N GLY A 55 9.29 -0.22 9.33
CA GLY A 55 9.57 -0.96 10.56
C GLY A 55 9.98 -0.07 11.74
N HIS A 56 10.21 1.22 11.54
CA HIS A 56 10.49 2.14 12.62
C HIS A 56 9.18 2.66 13.25
N PRO A 57 8.90 2.43 14.55
CA PRO A 57 7.60 2.76 15.16
C PRO A 57 7.18 4.22 14.98
N ALA A 58 8.12 5.15 15.22
CA ALA A 58 7.88 6.58 15.10
C ALA A 58 7.70 7.03 13.63
N ALA A 59 8.39 6.40 12.68
CA ALA A 59 8.23 6.71 11.26
C ALA A 59 6.88 6.20 10.74
N ALA A 60 6.48 4.99 11.13
CA ALA A 60 5.15 4.45 10.82
C ALA A 60 4.02 5.32 11.41
N ASN A 61 4.16 5.78 12.66
CA ASN A 61 3.23 6.74 13.26
C ASN A 61 3.16 8.05 12.46
N TYR A 62 4.32 8.61 12.10
CA TYR A 62 4.40 9.85 11.33
C TYR A 62 3.69 9.73 9.98
N ILE A 63 3.93 8.63 9.25
CA ILE A 63 3.27 8.37 7.96
C ILE A 63 1.76 8.21 8.17
N ALA A 64 1.31 7.39 9.12
CA ALA A 64 -0.12 7.20 9.37
C ALA A 64 -0.82 8.52 9.76
N ALA A 65 -0.18 9.33 10.61
CA ALA A 65 -0.67 10.65 10.99
C ALA A 65 -0.75 11.62 9.81
N PHE A 66 0.16 11.53 8.84
CA PHE A 66 0.11 12.33 7.62
C PHE A 66 -1.13 12.00 6.77
N TYR A 67 -1.40 10.71 6.52
CA TYR A 67 -2.62 10.28 5.83
C TYR A 67 -3.88 10.72 6.57
N ARG A 68 -3.91 10.51 7.89
CA ARG A 68 -5.01 10.93 8.76
C ARG A 68 -5.27 12.44 8.65
N SER A 69 -4.20 13.25 8.68
CA SER A 69 -4.28 14.70 8.54
C SER A 69 -4.91 15.12 7.21
N ILE A 70 -4.56 14.45 6.10
CA ILE A 70 -5.18 14.72 4.80
C ILE A 70 -6.68 14.43 4.85
N VAL A 71 -7.07 13.25 5.34
CA VAL A 71 -8.48 12.85 5.41
C VAL A 71 -9.29 13.79 6.31
N GLN A 72 -8.72 14.27 7.41
CA GLN A 72 -9.39 15.19 8.34
C GLN A 72 -9.55 16.60 7.79
N ASN A 73 -8.51 17.13 7.15
CA ASN A 73 -8.43 18.55 6.82
C ASN A 73 -8.84 18.88 5.37
N TYR A 74 -8.97 17.88 4.50
CA TYR A 74 -9.35 18.07 3.10
C TYR A 74 -10.56 17.22 2.72
N ASP A 75 -11.39 17.75 1.83
CA ASP A 75 -12.48 17.01 1.21
C ASP A 75 -11.96 16.24 -0.01
N VAL A 76 -11.50 15.01 0.24
CA VAL A 76 -10.97 14.11 -0.77
C VAL A 76 -11.94 12.97 -1.05
N ASP A 77 -12.00 12.53 -2.30
CA ASP A 77 -12.75 11.31 -2.65
C ASP A 77 -12.00 10.04 -2.25
N GLY A 78 -10.68 10.13 -2.16
CA GLY A 78 -9.82 9.03 -1.81
C GLY A 78 -8.42 9.48 -1.40
N ILE A 79 -7.70 8.55 -0.79
CA ILE A 79 -6.25 8.60 -0.62
C ILE A 79 -5.64 7.46 -1.45
N GLN A 80 -4.51 7.74 -2.08
CA GLN A 80 -3.80 6.78 -2.92
C GLN A 80 -2.38 6.61 -2.38
N PHE A 81 -2.07 5.40 -1.93
CA PHE A 81 -0.69 5.02 -1.65
C PHE A 81 0.11 4.95 -2.94
N ASP A 82 1.22 5.67 -2.98
CA ASP A 82 2.31 5.42 -3.90
C ASP A 82 3.58 5.10 -3.12
N ARG A 83 4.40 4.22 -3.70
CA ARG A 83 5.63 3.70 -3.09
C ARG A 83 5.47 3.21 -1.64
N VAL A 84 4.30 2.66 -1.26
CA VAL A 84 4.11 1.93 0.00
C VAL A 84 4.79 0.55 -0.09
N ARG A 85 6.12 0.57 -0.06
CA ARG A 85 7.01 -0.57 -0.28
C ARG A 85 8.44 -0.20 0.09
N TYR A 86 9.32 -1.20 0.14
CA TYR A 86 10.76 -0.93 0.14
C TYR A 86 11.26 -0.58 -1.27
N PRO A 87 12.40 0.11 -1.37
CA PRO A 87 12.98 0.48 -2.66
C PRO A 87 13.42 -0.74 -3.45
N ASP A 88 13.49 -0.59 -4.77
CA ASP A 88 14.13 -1.57 -5.65
C ASP A 88 15.63 -1.64 -5.31
N SER A 89 16.26 -2.80 -5.50
CA SER A 89 17.67 -2.97 -5.14
C SER A 89 18.63 -2.25 -6.08
N GLY A 90 18.22 -2.09 -7.34
CA GLY A 90 19.11 -1.70 -8.43
C GLY A 90 20.16 -2.76 -8.79
N ASP A 91 20.18 -3.89 -8.07
CA ASP A 91 21.04 -5.04 -8.39
C ASP A 91 20.36 -5.98 -9.38
N ASN A 92 21.17 -6.68 -10.20
CA ASN A 92 20.64 -7.61 -11.19
C ASN A 92 20.02 -8.88 -10.56
N ALA A 93 20.24 -9.08 -9.25
CA ALA A 93 19.72 -10.20 -8.48
C ALA A 93 18.33 -9.93 -7.88
N TYR A 94 17.82 -8.70 -7.97
CA TYR A 94 16.52 -8.27 -7.46
C TYR A 94 16.26 -8.69 -6.01
N ARG A 95 17.28 -8.54 -5.15
CA ARG A 95 17.20 -8.94 -3.74
C ARG A 95 16.58 -7.82 -2.90
N PRO A 96 15.78 -8.11 -1.87
CA PRO A 96 15.26 -7.09 -0.96
C PRO A 96 16.36 -6.57 -0.02
N VAL A 97 17.24 -5.69 -0.51
CA VAL A 97 18.44 -5.24 0.22
C VAL A 97 18.20 -4.16 1.28
N TRP A 98 17.00 -3.57 1.31
CA TRP A 98 16.62 -2.46 2.20
C TRP A 98 15.90 -2.94 3.48
N GLY A 99 15.64 -2.05 4.43
CA GLY A 99 14.92 -2.38 5.67
C GLY A 99 15.81 -2.67 6.88
N TYR A 100 17.13 -2.46 6.77
CA TYR A 100 18.10 -2.72 7.85
C TYR A 100 18.23 -1.56 8.83
N ASN A 101 17.19 -0.73 8.98
CA ASN A 101 17.17 0.29 10.03
C ASN A 101 17.48 -0.35 11.41
N ARG A 102 18.27 0.35 12.24
CA ARG A 102 18.75 -0.19 13.53
C ARG A 102 17.61 -0.58 14.46
N THR A 103 16.59 0.27 14.56
CA THR A 103 15.39 0.02 15.38
C THR A 103 14.59 -1.16 14.81
N SER A 104 14.37 -1.19 13.49
CA SER A 104 13.68 -2.31 12.81
C SER A 104 14.38 -3.65 13.04
N LEU A 105 15.71 -3.70 12.89
CA LEU A 105 16.49 -4.91 13.12
C LEU A 105 16.48 -5.35 14.59
N SER A 106 16.51 -4.41 15.53
CA SER A 106 16.38 -4.70 16.97
C SER A 106 15.02 -5.30 17.30
N ARG A 107 13.95 -4.73 16.74
CA ARG A 107 12.59 -5.27 16.90
C ARG A 107 12.46 -6.67 16.33
N PHE A 108 12.92 -6.90 15.11
CA PHE A 108 12.91 -8.24 14.51
C PHE A 108 13.61 -9.27 15.39
N ARG A 109 14.80 -8.95 15.91
CA ARG A 109 15.55 -9.84 16.81
C ARG A 109 14.77 -10.16 18.08
N LEU A 110 14.16 -9.17 18.70
CA LEU A 110 13.32 -9.35 19.90
C LEU A 110 12.09 -10.23 19.59
N GLU A 111 11.38 -9.91 18.52
CA GLU A 111 10.11 -10.56 18.15
C GLU A 111 10.29 -11.98 17.62
N THR A 112 11.49 -12.34 17.13
CA THR A 112 11.81 -13.67 16.59
C THR A 112 12.83 -14.45 17.42
N ASN A 113 13.28 -13.88 18.55
CA ASN A 113 14.36 -14.41 19.38
C ASN A 113 15.66 -14.71 18.60
N ARG A 114 15.93 -13.94 17.55
CA ARG A 114 17.16 -14.02 16.74
C ARG A 114 18.23 -13.06 17.27
N ARG A 115 19.50 -13.36 16.95
CA ARG A 115 20.66 -12.52 17.36
C ARG A 115 21.52 -12.08 16.20
N ASP A 116 21.33 -12.67 15.02
CA ASP A 116 22.12 -12.44 13.83
C ASP A 116 21.65 -11.19 13.06
N VAL A 117 22.44 -10.78 12.05
CA VAL A 117 21.96 -9.86 10.99
C VAL A 117 21.51 -10.75 9.84
N PRO A 118 20.20 -10.87 9.57
CA PRO A 118 19.71 -11.79 8.55
C PRO A 118 20.20 -11.38 7.16
N GLU A 119 20.44 -12.37 6.30
CA GLU A 119 20.72 -12.11 4.88
C GLU A 119 19.48 -11.49 4.19
N PRO A 120 19.65 -10.69 3.12
CA PRO A 120 18.54 -10.01 2.46
C PRO A 120 17.40 -10.95 2.08
N THR A 121 17.71 -12.15 1.59
CA THR A 121 16.74 -13.15 1.13
C THR A 121 16.29 -14.12 2.24
N ASP A 122 16.66 -13.88 3.50
CA ASP A 122 16.14 -14.68 4.63
C ASP A 122 14.61 -14.60 4.67
N ALA A 123 13.96 -15.76 4.71
CA ALA A 123 12.51 -15.86 4.57
C ALA A 123 11.76 -15.20 5.73
N VAL A 124 12.25 -15.35 6.96
CA VAL A 124 11.63 -14.79 8.17
C VAL A 124 11.81 -13.28 8.18
N TRP A 125 12.99 -12.78 7.84
CA TRP A 125 13.27 -11.34 7.74
C TRP A 125 12.47 -10.67 6.62
N SER A 126 12.37 -11.31 5.46
CA SER A 126 11.57 -10.81 4.34
C SER A 126 10.09 -10.77 4.69
N GLN A 127 9.57 -11.79 5.39
CA GLN A 127 8.19 -11.78 5.86
C GLN A 127 7.96 -10.70 6.90
N TRP A 128 8.82 -10.59 7.91
CA TRP A 128 8.70 -9.58 8.96
C TRP A 128 8.65 -8.16 8.38
N ARG A 129 9.50 -7.85 7.39
CA ARG A 129 9.50 -6.56 6.69
C ARG A 129 8.22 -6.34 5.87
N ARG A 130 7.71 -7.37 5.17
CA ARG A 130 6.40 -7.29 4.49
C ARG A 130 5.29 -6.97 5.49
N ASP A 131 5.31 -7.60 6.66
CA ASP A 131 4.30 -7.37 7.70
C ASP A 131 4.32 -5.92 8.18
N GLN A 132 5.49 -5.25 8.26
CA GLN A 132 5.55 -3.83 8.62
C GLN A 132 4.86 -2.93 7.57
N VAL A 133 5.06 -3.23 6.28
CA VAL A 133 4.37 -2.50 5.19
C VAL A 133 2.86 -2.76 5.25
N THR A 134 2.45 -4.02 5.40
CA THR A 134 1.04 -4.41 5.53
C THR A 134 0.37 -3.78 6.75
N ASN A 135 1.07 -3.70 7.89
CA ASN A 135 0.56 -3.07 9.10
C ASN A 135 0.31 -1.57 8.89
N LEU A 136 1.20 -0.87 8.19
CA LEU A 136 1.01 0.53 7.83
C LEU A 136 -0.20 0.74 6.91
N VAL A 137 -0.36 -0.10 5.88
CA VAL A 137 -1.54 -0.06 4.98
C VAL A 137 -2.82 -0.31 5.77
N ARG A 138 -2.86 -1.36 6.59
CA ARG A 138 -4.02 -1.69 7.44
C ARG A 138 -4.39 -0.54 8.37
N ARG A 139 -3.40 0.06 9.02
CA ARG A 139 -3.63 1.16 9.95
C ARG A 139 -4.22 2.38 9.25
N VAL A 140 -3.59 2.82 8.16
CA VAL A 140 -4.09 3.96 7.38
C VAL A 140 -5.49 3.67 6.83
N TYR A 141 -5.75 2.44 6.36
CA TYR A 141 -7.08 2.03 5.91
C TYR A 141 -8.10 2.19 7.02
N LEU A 142 -7.90 1.53 8.16
CA LEU A 142 -8.85 1.51 9.26
C LEU A 142 -9.05 2.89 9.89
N GLU A 143 -7.99 3.67 10.09
CA GLU A 143 -8.10 5.05 10.57
C GLU A 143 -8.85 5.94 9.58
N THR A 144 -8.64 5.77 8.27
CA THR A 144 -9.39 6.48 7.22
C THR A 144 -10.87 6.11 7.28
N LYS A 145 -11.18 4.81 7.37
CA LYS A 145 -12.56 4.32 7.44
C LYS A 145 -13.28 4.71 8.73
N ALA A 146 -12.57 4.79 9.85
CA ALA A 146 -13.12 5.28 11.11
C ALA A 146 -13.47 6.78 11.05
N LEU A 147 -12.69 7.57 10.30
CA LEU A 147 -12.95 9.01 10.12
C LEU A 147 -14.01 9.30 9.06
N LYS A 148 -13.87 8.70 7.88
CA LYS A 148 -14.73 8.92 6.71
C LYS A 148 -14.89 7.60 5.92
N PRO A 149 -15.89 6.76 6.25
CA PRO A 149 -16.09 5.43 5.65
C PRO A 149 -16.15 5.41 4.11
N GLN A 150 -16.65 6.49 3.51
CA GLN A 150 -16.84 6.66 2.07
C GLN A 150 -15.60 7.23 1.33
N VAL A 151 -14.47 7.43 2.01
CA VAL A 151 -13.21 7.80 1.35
C VAL A 151 -12.57 6.54 0.79
N TRP A 152 -12.25 6.53 -0.51
CA TRP A 152 -11.50 5.45 -1.14
C TRP A 152 -10.09 5.32 -0.55
N VAL A 153 -9.64 4.10 -0.31
CA VAL A 153 -8.24 3.80 -0.02
C VAL A 153 -7.70 2.96 -1.18
N SER A 154 -6.84 3.57 -2.00
CA SER A 154 -6.29 2.95 -3.20
C SER A 154 -4.76 2.86 -3.17
N ALA A 155 -4.17 2.03 -4.03
CA ALA A 155 -2.72 1.90 -4.10
C ALA A 155 -2.22 1.75 -5.55
N ALA A 156 -1.14 2.46 -5.87
CA ALA A 156 -0.32 2.22 -7.05
C ALA A 156 0.65 1.07 -6.74
N THR A 157 0.44 -0.09 -7.35
CA THR A 157 1.17 -1.33 -7.00
C THR A 157 2.08 -1.83 -8.11
N ILE A 158 3.14 -2.52 -7.71
CA ILE A 158 4.20 -2.99 -8.61
C ILE A 158 3.80 -4.27 -9.32
N VAL A 159 4.03 -4.29 -10.63
CA VAL A 159 3.77 -5.43 -11.53
C VAL A 159 4.89 -5.57 -12.58
N TYR A 160 6.09 -5.86 -12.09
CA TYR A 160 7.27 -5.99 -12.94
C TYR A 160 7.30 -7.31 -13.69
N LYS A 161 7.78 -7.23 -14.95
CA LYS A 161 8.02 -8.38 -15.84
C LYS A 161 6.78 -9.30 -15.93
N ALA A 162 7.01 -10.60 -16.11
CA ALA A 162 5.99 -11.64 -16.24
C ALA A 162 5.00 -11.69 -15.07
N ALA A 163 3.72 -11.75 -15.42
CA ALA A 163 2.63 -11.91 -14.46
C ALA A 163 2.60 -13.33 -13.87
N PRO A 164 2.30 -13.49 -12.58
CA PRO A 164 2.04 -14.80 -12.00
C PRO A 164 0.67 -15.33 -12.44
N ARG A 165 0.53 -16.66 -12.43
CA ARG A 165 -0.74 -17.37 -12.66
C ARG A 165 -1.42 -17.77 -11.35
N THR A 166 -0.66 -17.88 -10.26
CA THR A 166 -1.15 -18.26 -8.93
C THR A 166 -0.61 -17.33 -7.86
N VAL A 167 -1.24 -17.30 -6.69
CA VAL A 167 -0.75 -16.55 -5.52
C VAL A 167 0.63 -17.06 -5.07
N GLU A 168 0.89 -18.36 -5.22
CA GLU A 168 2.20 -18.91 -4.90
C GLU A 168 3.28 -18.41 -5.86
N GLU A 169 2.98 -18.35 -7.16
CA GLU A 169 3.91 -17.76 -8.13
C GLU A 169 4.11 -16.27 -7.87
N PHE A 170 3.07 -15.54 -7.45
CA PHE A 170 3.17 -14.13 -7.05
C PHE A 170 4.23 -13.90 -5.98
N ARG A 171 4.36 -14.82 -5.02
CA ARG A 171 5.37 -14.75 -3.96
C ARG A 171 6.81 -14.84 -4.44
N THR A 172 7.03 -15.31 -5.68
CA THR A 172 8.36 -15.33 -6.32
C THR A 172 8.62 -14.09 -7.17
N ARG A 173 7.60 -13.27 -7.45
CA ARG A 173 7.74 -12.06 -8.27
C ARG A 173 8.42 -10.96 -7.48
N ARG A 174 9.16 -10.10 -8.19
CA ARG A 174 9.86 -8.93 -7.64
C ARG A 174 8.96 -8.04 -6.76
N THR A 175 7.69 -7.91 -7.13
CA THR A 175 6.67 -7.23 -6.32
C THR A 175 6.64 -7.71 -4.86
N TYR A 176 6.62 -9.02 -4.64
CA TYR A 176 6.56 -9.63 -3.31
C TYR A 176 7.94 -9.89 -2.72
N ALA A 177 8.89 -10.34 -3.55
CA ALA A 177 10.18 -10.84 -3.11
C ALA A 177 11.25 -9.75 -2.97
N GLU A 178 11.24 -8.72 -3.82
CA GLU A 178 12.25 -7.64 -3.82
C GLU A 178 11.75 -6.40 -3.08
N VAL A 179 10.60 -5.87 -3.47
CA VAL A 179 10.09 -4.60 -2.93
C VAL A 179 9.13 -4.81 -1.77
N LEU A 180 8.83 -6.07 -1.44
CA LEU A 180 8.06 -6.48 -0.27
C LEU A 180 6.65 -5.85 -0.23
N GLN A 181 6.00 -5.76 -1.39
CA GLN A 181 4.67 -5.17 -1.56
C GLN A 181 3.61 -6.27 -1.76
N ASP A 182 3.04 -6.77 -0.66
CA ASP A 182 2.04 -7.85 -0.69
C ASP A 182 0.61 -7.34 -0.93
N TRP A 183 0.39 -6.70 -2.07
CA TRP A 183 -0.93 -6.13 -2.37
C TRP A 183 -2.03 -7.18 -2.56
N VAL A 184 -1.68 -8.45 -2.82
CA VAL A 184 -2.67 -9.55 -2.89
C VAL A 184 -3.32 -9.75 -1.53
N SER A 185 -2.54 -9.83 -0.44
CA SER A 185 -3.14 -9.98 0.90
C SER A 185 -3.91 -8.73 1.32
N TRP A 186 -3.50 -7.54 0.90
CA TRP A 186 -4.23 -6.30 1.20
C TRP A 186 -5.63 -6.31 0.58
N MET A 187 -5.74 -6.73 -0.68
CA MET A 187 -7.02 -6.88 -1.38
C MET A 187 -7.88 -8.00 -0.77
N GLN A 188 -7.28 -9.16 -0.46
CA GLN A 188 -8.03 -10.31 0.06
C GLN A 188 -8.52 -10.10 1.50
N SER A 189 -7.76 -9.39 2.34
CA SER A 189 -8.19 -9.03 3.70
C SER A 189 -9.09 -7.79 3.75
N GLY A 190 -9.26 -7.10 2.62
CA GLY A 190 -10.11 -5.92 2.50
C GLY A 190 -9.54 -4.65 3.14
N VAL A 191 -8.21 -4.58 3.32
CA VAL A 191 -7.53 -3.35 3.78
C VAL A 191 -7.06 -2.47 2.60
N LEU A 192 -7.64 -2.68 1.42
CA LEU A 192 -7.47 -1.87 0.23
C LEU A 192 -8.75 -1.93 -0.60
N ASP A 193 -9.36 -0.79 -0.91
CA ASP A 193 -10.62 -0.76 -1.65
C ASP A 193 -10.39 -0.90 -3.16
N LEU A 194 -9.30 -0.32 -3.65
CA LEU A 194 -9.00 -0.21 -5.08
C LEU A 194 -7.51 -0.41 -5.34
N ASN A 195 -7.18 -1.48 -6.05
CA ASN A 195 -5.83 -1.67 -6.58
C ASN A 195 -5.71 -1.04 -7.97
N LEU A 196 -4.67 -0.24 -8.17
CA LEU A 196 -4.31 0.35 -9.46
C LEU A 196 -2.90 -0.10 -9.86
N PRO A 197 -2.70 -1.35 -10.33
CA PRO A 197 -1.40 -1.83 -10.73
C PRO A 197 -0.74 -0.91 -11.75
N MET A 198 0.50 -0.51 -11.49
CA MET A 198 1.36 0.24 -12.40
C MET A 198 1.85 -0.67 -13.53
N ASN A 199 0.92 -1.09 -14.39
CA ASN A 199 1.13 -2.04 -15.47
C ASN A 199 1.80 -1.38 -16.67
N TYR A 200 3.00 -0.86 -16.40
CA TYR A 200 3.78 -0.07 -17.34
C TYR A 200 4.40 -1.00 -18.36
N LYS A 201 3.75 -1.09 -19.52
CA LYS A 201 4.07 -2.00 -20.61
C LYS A 201 3.93 -1.25 -21.94
N ARG A 202 4.83 -1.54 -22.88
CA ARG A 202 4.82 -1.02 -24.24
C ARG A 202 3.99 -1.95 -25.12
N GLU A 203 3.00 -1.38 -25.78
CA GLU A 203 2.13 -2.08 -26.73
C GLU A 203 2.90 -2.60 -27.96
N THR A 204 4.00 -1.93 -28.31
CA THR A 204 4.86 -2.30 -29.45
C THR A 204 5.78 -3.49 -29.16
N VAL A 205 5.83 -3.98 -27.91
CA VAL A 205 6.67 -5.10 -27.50
C VAL A 205 5.76 -6.30 -27.20
N PRO A 206 5.74 -7.35 -28.05
CA PRO A 206 4.79 -8.47 -27.91
C PRO A 206 4.81 -9.16 -26.54
N GLU A 207 5.99 -9.34 -25.95
CA GLU A 207 6.13 -9.89 -24.60
C GLU A 207 5.41 -9.01 -23.55
N GLN A 208 5.60 -7.69 -23.61
CA GLN A 208 4.98 -6.77 -22.66
C GLN A 208 3.45 -6.67 -22.84
N VAL A 209 2.93 -6.94 -24.03
CA VAL A 209 1.48 -7.10 -24.24
C VAL A 209 0.96 -8.33 -23.49
N GLN A 210 1.69 -9.45 -23.52
CA GLN A 210 1.33 -10.65 -22.75
C GLN A 210 1.43 -10.40 -21.24
N GLU A 211 2.48 -9.71 -20.79
CA GLU A 211 2.64 -9.31 -19.38
C GLU A 211 1.50 -8.40 -18.93
N PHE A 212 1.11 -7.42 -19.76
CA PHE A 212 0.00 -6.52 -19.46
C PHE A 212 -1.30 -7.30 -19.23
N ASN A 213 -1.57 -8.27 -20.11
CA ASN A 213 -2.76 -9.12 -20.03
C ASN A 213 -2.72 -10.03 -18.81
N GLY A 214 -1.57 -10.66 -18.57
CA GLY A 214 -1.39 -11.56 -17.43
C GLY A 214 -1.62 -10.83 -16.11
N TRP A 215 -1.04 -9.64 -15.93
CA TRP A 215 -1.19 -8.88 -14.68
C TRP A 215 -2.61 -8.35 -14.49
N THR A 216 -3.27 -7.95 -15.58
CA THR A 216 -4.68 -7.53 -15.53
C THR A 216 -5.59 -8.68 -15.05
N ASN A 217 -5.45 -9.86 -15.67
CA ASN A 217 -6.22 -11.05 -15.27
C ASN A 217 -5.89 -11.50 -13.84
N PHE A 218 -4.60 -11.51 -13.47
CA PHE A 218 -4.18 -11.91 -12.13
C PHE A 218 -4.70 -10.97 -11.03
N ALA A 219 -4.63 -9.65 -11.26
CA ALA A 219 -5.16 -8.68 -10.32
C ALA A 219 -6.67 -8.85 -10.10
N VAL A 220 -7.44 -9.07 -11.17
CA VAL A 220 -8.89 -9.35 -11.05
C VAL A 220 -9.16 -10.66 -10.31
N ALA A 221 -8.41 -11.72 -10.62
CA ALA A 221 -8.58 -13.03 -9.99
C ALA A 221 -8.26 -13.04 -8.48
N THR A 222 -7.50 -12.06 -7.99
CA THR A 222 -7.03 -11.99 -6.60
C THR A 222 -7.58 -10.81 -5.80
N ARG A 223 -8.53 -10.05 -6.36
CA ARG A 223 -9.03 -8.79 -5.79
C ARG A 223 -9.87 -8.92 -4.51
N GLY A 224 -10.25 -10.12 -4.09
CA GLY A 224 -11.22 -10.31 -3.02
C GLY A 224 -12.52 -9.56 -3.33
N ALA A 225 -13.02 -8.79 -2.36
CA ALA A 225 -14.19 -7.92 -2.52
C ALA A 225 -13.87 -6.54 -3.11
N GLY A 226 -12.58 -6.20 -3.26
CA GLY A 226 -12.13 -4.89 -3.74
C GLY A 226 -12.25 -4.70 -5.25
N SER A 227 -11.95 -3.49 -5.69
CA SER A 227 -11.94 -3.09 -7.10
C SER A 227 -10.53 -3.11 -7.70
N VAL A 228 -10.46 -3.31 -9.02
CA VAL A 228 -9.20 -3.25 -9.78
C VAL A 228 -9.38 -2.32 -10.95
N GLY A 229 -8.54 -1.28 -11.02
CA GLY A 229 -8.39 -0.46 -12.21
C GLY A 229 -7.06 -0.77 -12.90
N VAL A 230 -7.08 -0.93 -14.22
CA VAL A 230 -5.87 -1.26 -14.99
C VAL A 230 -5.05 0.00 -15.21
N GLY A 231 -3.87 0.07 -14.60
CA GLY A 231 -2.95 1.21 -14.76
C GLY A 231 -2.02 1.06 -15.96
N ALA A 232 -2.25 1.82 -17.03
CA ALA A 232 -1.39 1.82 -18.20
C ALA A 232 -0.44 3.02 -18.20
N ALA A 233 0.82 2.81 -18.57
CA ALA A 233 1.77 3.90 -18.78
C ALA A 233 1.55 4.57 -20.14
N ILE A 234 0.72 5.60 -20.21
CA ILE A 234 0.47 6.32 -21.47
C ILE A 234 1.73 7.03 -21.98
N TYR A 235 2.63 7.46 -21.09
CA TYR A 235 3.92 8.07 -21.44
C TYR A 235 4.89 7.10 -22.17
N LEU A 236 4.66 5.79 -22.11
CA LEU A 236 5.46 4.78 -22.82
C LEU A 236 4.89 4.40 -24.20
N ASN A 237 3.70 4.88 -24.55
CA ASN A 237 2.93 4.42 -25.70
C ASN A 237 2.47 5.59 -26.58
N SER A 238 2.18 5.32 -27.85
CA SER A 238 1.43 6.27 -28.69
C SER A 238 -0.03 6.36 -28.19
N LEU A 239 -0.75 7.44 -28.53
CA LEU A 239 -2.18 7.56 -28.19
C LEU A 239 -3.00 6.38 -28.72
N SER A 240 -2.74 5.94 -29.97
CA SER A 240 -3.40 4.77 -30.56
C SER A 240 -3.12 3.49 -29.79
N ASP A 241 -1.90 3.33 -29.28
CA ASP A 241 -1.51 2.15 -28.53
C ASP A 241 -2.07 2.15 -27.11
N SER A 242 -2.15 3.33 -26.47
CA SER A 242 -2.87 3.49 -25.21
C SER A 242 -4.35 3.16 -25.34
N LEU A 243 -4.99 3.51 -26.46
CA LEU A 243 -6.37 3.09 -26.76
C LEU A 243 -6.51 1.57 -26.91
N LYS A 244 -5.53 0.88 -27.51
CA LYS A 244 -5.53 -0.60 -27.57
C LYS A 244 -5.43 -1.20 -26.18
N GLN A 245 -4.55 -0.66 -25.32
CA GLN A 245 -4.43 -1.12 -23.93
C GLN A 245 -5.69 -0.83 -23.11
N TYR A 246 -6.33 0.33 -23.33
CA TYR A 246 -7.63 0.65 -22.74
C TYR A 246 -8.69 -0.39 -23.16
N ALA A 247 -8.91 -0.56 -24.47
CA ALA A 247 -9.93 -1.45 -25.02
C ALA A 247 -9.73 -2.89 -24.52
N ARG A 248 -8.48 -3.34 -24.47
CA ARG A 248 -8.12 -4.66 -23.96
C ARG A 248 -8.35 -4.80 -22.46
N GLY A 249 -7.96 -3.79 -21.67
CA GLY A 249 -8.09 -3.81 -20.22
C GLY A 249 -9.55 -3.83 -19.76
N VAL A 250 -10.38 -2.94 -20.32
CA VAL A 250 -11.81 -2.84 -19.93
C VAL A 250 -12.66 -4.02 -20.44
N ALA A 251 -12.18 -4.76 -21.44
CA ALA A 251 -12.84 -5.99 -21.91
C ALA A 251 -12.67 -7.17 -20.94
N VAL A 252 -11.73 -7.12 -19.99
CA VAL A 252 -11.54 -8.19 -19.01
C VAL A 252 -12.66 -8.16 -17.96
N ARG A 253 -13.45 -9.24 -17.89
CA ARG A 253 -14.54 -9.37 -16.92
C ARG A 253 -14.01 -9.20 -15.49
N GLY A 254 -14.55 -8.24 -14.76
CA GLY A 254 -14.17 -7.95 -13.37
C GLY A 254 -13.17 -6.81 -13.21
N VAL A 255 -12.64 -6.24 -14.30
CA VAL A 255 -11.99 -4.93 -14.23
C VAL A 255 -13.04 -3.86 -13.92
N SER A 256 -12.79 -3.04 -12.90
CA SER A 256 -13.66 -1.91 -12.53
C SER A 256 -13.44 -0.70 -13.44
N GLY A 257 -12.24 -0.57 -14.01
CA GLY A 257 -11.98 0.25 -15.20
C GLY A 257 -10.48 0.52 -15.40
N TRP A 258 -10.11 1.70 -15.89
CA TRP A 258 -8.75 1.94 -16.43
C TRP A 258 -8.21 3.31 -16.02
N VAL A 259 -6.90 3.39 -15.78
CA VAL A 259 -6.18 4.62 -15.39
C VAL A 259 -4.95 4.79 -16.27
N GLY A 260 -4.77 6.00 -16.81
CA GLY A 260 -3.58 6.39 -17.56
C GLY A 260 -2.55 7.05 -16.66
N TYR A 261 -1.44 6.37 -16.40
CA TYR A 261 -0.30 6.91 -15.67
C TYR A 261 0.58 7.74 -16.61
N SER A 262 0.87 8.96 -16.20
CA SER A 262 1.74 9.91 -16.91
C SER A 262 2.52 10.74 -15.92
N TYR A 263 3.78 11.04 -16.24
CA TYR A 263 4.53 12.13 -15.63
C TYR A 263 4.14 13.45 -16.33
N ARG A 264 5.12 14.31 -16.61
CA ARG A 264 4.94 15.52 -17.44
C ARG A 264 4.66 15.23 -18.93
N THR A 265 4.82 13.97 -19.37
CA THR A 265 4.77 13.56 -20.79
C THR A 265 3.56 12.65 -21.05
N PRO A 266 2.50 13.12 -21.71
CA PRO A 266 1.24 12.37 -21.86
C PRO A 266 1.30 11.24 -22.89
N ASP A 267 2.31 11.22 -23.76
CA ASP A 267 2.54 10.16 -24.75
C ASP A 267 4.05 9.96 -25.04
N ALA A 268 4.36 8.87 -25.75
CA ALA A 268 5.73 8.53 -26.15
C ALA A 268 6.35 9.54 -27.15
N GLU A 269 5.54 10.29 -27.90
CA GLU A 269 6.06 11.30 -28.84
C GLU A 269 6.59 12.53 -28.09
N THR A 270 5.90 12.94 -27.04
CA THR A 270 6.34 13.99 -26.13
C THR A 270 7.60 13.58 -25.40
N LEU A 271 7.66 12.33 -24.92
CA LEU A 271 8.85 11.79 -24.28
C LEU A 271 10.06 11.78 -25.24
N ALA A 272 9.83 11.53 -26.53
CA ALA A 272 10.86 11.56 -27.57
C ALA A 272 11.19 12.99 -28.07
N GLY A 273 10.57 14.05 -27.53
CA GLY A 273 10.79 15.43 -27.95
C GLY A 273 10.22 15.77 -29.33
N ARG A 274 9.39 14.88 -29.92
CA ARG A 274 8.78 15.07 -31.25
C ARG A 274 7.49 15.88 -31.22
N LYS A 275 6.93 16.07 -30.02
CA LYS A 275 5.67 16.76 -29.77
C LYS A 275 5.76 17.57 -28.50
N THR A 276 5.14 18.74 -28.48
CA THR A 276 5.08 19.58 -27.27
C THR A 276 4.04 19.04 -26.30
N THR A 277 4.26 19.18 -24.99
CA THR A 277 3.30 18.76 -23.95
C THR A 277 1.89 19.34 -24.18
N PRO A 278 1.70 20.64 -24.51
CA PRO A 278 0.36 21.18 -24.73
C PRO A 278 -0.38 20.53 -25.91
N ASN A 279 0.34 20.26 -27.02
CA ASN A 279 -0.25 19.60 -28.18
C ASN A 279 -0.66 18.16 -27.85
N ALA A 280 0.19 17.45 -27.10
CA ALA A 280 -0.09 16.08 -26.70
C ALA A 280 -1.24 15.98 -25.69
N GLN A 281 -1.36 16.92 -24.75
CA GLN A 281 -2.52 17.02 -23.84
C GLN A 281 -3.82 17.27 -24.61
N ARG A 282 -3.82 18.18 -25.59
CA ARG A 282 -5.00 18.44 -26.43
C ARG A 282 -5.44 17.20 -27.19
N ASP A 283 -4.49 16.46 -27.77
CA ASP A 283 -4.81 15.25 -28.51
C ASP A 283 -5.28 14.12 -27.59
N LEU A 284 -4.69 13.99 -26.39
CA LEU A 284 -5.16 13.06 -25.36
C LEU A 284 -6.62 13.36 -25.00
N LEU A 285 -6.96 14.61 -24.69
CA LEU A 285 -8.33 15.01 -24.35
C LEU A 285 -9.30 14.74 -25.51
N ARG A 286 -8.91 15.07 -26.74
CA ARG A 286 -9.74 14.79 -27.94
C ARG A 286 -10.05 13.30 -28.06
N VAL A 287 -9.05 12.44 -27.88
CA VAL A 287 -9.16 11.00 -28.09
C VAL A 287 -9.87 10.29 -26.94
N PHE A 288 -9.57 10.67 -25.70
CA PHE A 288 -10.05 9.96 -24.51
C PHE A 288 -11.36 10.52 -23.94
N ALA A 289 -11.70 11.79 -24.20
CA ALA A 289 -12.89 12.44 -23.64
C ALA A 289 -13.69 13.29 -24.64
N GLY A 290 -13.12 13.64 -25.79
CA GLY A 290 -13.67 14.68 -26.68
C GLY A 290 -14.78 14.24 -27.63
N MET A 291 -15.22 12.98 -27.61
CA MET A 291 -16.28 12.45 -28.48
C MET A 291 -17.25 11.59 -27.67
N PRO A 292 -18.53 11.47 -28.04
CA PRO A 292 -19.50 10.65 -27.31
C PRO A 292 -19.11 9.17 -27.14
N SER A 293 -18.34 8.62 -28.08
CA SER A 293 -17.83 7.25 -28.03
C SER A 293 -16.48 7.11 -27.34
N ALA A 294 -15.91 8.21 -26.83
CA ALA A 294 -14.61 8.20 -26.21
C ALA A 294 -14.64 7.48 -24.85
N PRO A 295 -13.53 6.84 -24.44
CA PRO A 295 -13.39 6.13 -23.16
C PRO A 295 -13.96 6.83 -21.92
N PHE A 296 -13.82 8.16 -21.87
CA PHE A 296 -14.20 9.04 -20.75
C PHE A 296 -15.08 10.19 -21.23
N ALA A 297 -15.99 9.93 -22.18
CA ALA A 297 -16.95 10.90 -22.68
C ALA A 297 -17.95 11.37 -21.61
N GLY A 298 -18.20 10.53 -20.61
CA GLY A 298 -19.03 10.82 -19.44
C GLY A 298 -18.28 10.55 -18.14
N GLU A 299 -18.85 11.04 -17.03
CA GLU A 299 -18.32 10.75 -15.71
C GLU A 299 -18.38 9.26 -15.41
N ALA A 300 -17.30 8.73 -14.81
CA ALA A 300 -17.25 7.33 -14.41
C ALA A 300 -18.19 7.10 -13.21
N ALA A 301 -19.07 6.10 -13.32
CA ALA A 301 -20.06 5.76 -12.29
C ALA A 301 -19.48 4.98 -11.09
N TRP A 302 -18.20 5.17 -10.75
CA TRP A 302 -17.54 4.39 -9.68
C TRP A 302 -18.05 4.74 -8.27
N GLY A 303 -18.65 5.93 -8.11
CA GLY A 303 -19.21 6.38 -6.84
C GLY A 303 -18.18 6.40 -5.70
N ARG A 304 -18.68 6.29 -4.47
CA ARG A 304 -17.87 6.10 -3.26
C ARG A 304 -17.90 4.61 -2.87
N PRO A 305 -16.93 4.12 -2.07
CA PRO A 305 -17.04 2.80 -1.47
C PRO A 305 -18.37 2.68 -0.72
N ASP A 306 -19.02 1.53 -0.86
CA ASP A 306 -20.26 1.26 -0.16
C ASP A 306 -19.97 1.05 1.34
N ALA A 307 -20.10 2.13 2.11
CA ALA A 307 -19.89 2.10 3.55
C ALA A 307 -20.82 1.10 4.24
N GLN A 308 -21.98 0.75 3.69
CA GLN A 308 -22.89 -0.23 4.29
C GLN A 308 -22.32 -1.66 4.28
N LYS A 309 -21.23 -1.92 3.54
CA LYS A 309 -20.52 -3.20 3.59
C LYS A 309 -19.38 -3.21 4.61
N LEU A 310 -19.08 -2.07 5.23
CA LEU A 310 -18.03 -1.92 6.22
C LEU A 310 -18.57 -2.28 7.61
N SER A 311 -17.85 -3.12 8.33
CA SER A 311 -18.14 -3.47 9.72
C SER A 311 -16.82 -3.85 10.36
N GLY A 312 -16.13 -2.89 10.96
CA GLY A 312 -14.75 -3.10 11.42
C GLY A 312 -14.52 -2.68 12.85
N VAL A 313 -13.40 -3.16 13.40
CA VAL A 313 -12.88 -2.74 14.70
C VAL A 313 -11.41 -2.39 14.54
N LEU A 314 -10.98 -1.32 15.21
CA LEU A 314 -9.57 -1.00 15.43
C LEU A 314 -9.32 -0.69 16.91
N GLY A 315 -8.11 -0.91 17.37
CA GLY A 315 -7.70 -0.60 18.74
C GLY A 315 -6.19 -0.71 18.91
N ARG A 316 -5.72 -0.64 20.15
CA ARG A 316 -4.31 -0.88 20.49
C ARG A 316 -4.17 -1.90 21.59
N VAL A 317 -3.08 -2.67 21.54
CA VAL A 317 -2.59 -3.44 22.69
C VAL A 317 -1.48 -2.62 23.34
N THR A 318 -1.54 -2.48 24.66
CA THR A 318 -0.58 -1.70 25.44
C THR A 318 0.04 -2.53 26.56
N ARG A 319 1.27 -2.19 26.94
CA ARG A 319 1.97 -2.70 28.11
C ARG A 319 2.65 -1.54 28.80
N ASP A 320 2.31 -1.32 30.06
CA ASP A 320 2.74 -0.17 30.87
C ASP A 320 2.45 1.17 30.15
N GLY A 321 1.30 1.25 29.47
CA GLY A 321 0.88 2.41 28.68
C GLY A 321 1.63 2.63 27.35
N ALA A 322 2.63 1.80 27.03
CA ALA A 322 3.31 1.82 25.73
C ALA A 322 2.68 0.80 24.77
N GLY A 323 2.77 1.05 23.45
CA GLY A 323 2.27 0.10 22.45
C GLY A 323 3.01 -1.25 22.51
N ALA A 324 2.27 -2.35 22.62
CA ALA A 324 2.83 -3.69 22.65
C ALA A 324 2.93 -4.26 21.22
N SER A 325 4.16 -4.46 20.74
CA SER A 325 4.43 -4.96 19.38
C SER A 325 4.23 -6.46 19.24
N ASN A 326 3.78 -6.88 18.04
CA ASN A 326 3.72 -8.29 17.62
C ASN A 326 2.87 -9.19 18.54
N VAL A 327 1.88 -8.62 19.22
CA VAL A 327 0.92 -9.35 20.05
C VAL A 327 -0.18 -9.92 19.14
N SER A 328 -0.48 -11.20 19.29
CA SER A 328 -1.62 -11.82 18.61
C SER A 328 -2.92 -11.30 19.21
N VAL A 329 -3.84 -10.85 18.36
CA VAL A 329 -5.16 -10.36 18.78
C VAL A 329 -6.23 -11.14 18.02
N GLU A 330 -7.06 -11.88 18.75
CA GLU A 330 -8.21 -12.60 18.21
C GLU A 330 -9.45 -11.70 18.29
N LEU A 331 -10.15 -11.52 17.16
CA LEU A 331 -11.45 -10.88 17.09
C LEU A 331 -12.48 -11.95 16.75
N ARG A 332 -13.36 -12.27 17.71
CA ARG A 332 -14.40 -13.29 17.55
C ARG A 332 -15.78 -12.67 17.42
N GLY A 333 -16.46 -12.89 16.31
CA GLY A 333 -17.81 -12.41 16.05
C GLY A 333 -18.88 -13.28 16.69
N ALA A 334 -20.09 -12.72 16.85
CA ALA A 334 -21.26 -13.40 17.41
C ALA A 334 -21.70 -14.65 16.61
N ASP A 335 -21.33 -14.74 15.34
CA ASP A 335 -21.56 -15.90 14.48
C ASP A 335 -20.53 -17.02 14.66
N GLY A 336 -19.59 -16.85 15.59
CA GLY A 336 -18.50 -17.80 15.87
C GLY A 336 -17.29 -17.66 14.95
N SER A 337 -17.32 -16.76 13.97
CA SER A 337 -16.14 -16.46 13.16
C SER A 337 -15.02 -15.87 14.03
N SER A 338 -13.77 -16.17 13.66
CA SER A 338 -12.59 -15.66 14.37
C SER A 338 -11.57 -15.17 13.36
N ILE A 339 -11.03 -13.98 13.60
CA ILE A 339 -9.95 -13.38 12.83
C ILE A 339 -8.78 -13.13 13.76
N LEU A 340 -7.63 -13.72 13.45
CA LEU A 340 -6.39 -13.45 14.15
C LEU A 340 -5.58 -12.39 13.41
N VAL A 341 -5.23 -11.31 14.10
CA VAL A 341 -4.31 -10.28 13.62
C VAL A 341 -3.14 -10.13 14.57
N ARG A 342 -2.12 -9.37 14.18
CA ARG A 342 -1.02 -8.99 15.09
C ARG A 342 -0.94 -7.48 15.21
N SER A 343 -0.62 -7.01 16.41
CA SER A 343 -0.38 -5.60 16.65
C SER A 343 0.90 -5.11 15.96
N ASP A 344 0.85 -3.87 15.46
CA ASP A 344 2.04 -3.19 14.94
C ASP A 344 2.97 -2.73 16.08
N ALA A 345 4.07 -2.07 15.71
CA ALA A 345 5.06 -1.56 16.66
C ALA A 345 4.52 -0.58 17.72
N ASN A 346 3.36 0.03 17.45
CA ASN A 346 2.68 1.00 18.29
C ASN A 346 1.47 0.36 19.01
N GLY A 347 1.33 -0.95 18.94
CA GLY A 347 0.22 -1.69 19.51
C GLY A 347 -1.02 -1.75 18.63
N PHE A 348 -1.05 -1.05 17.49
CA PHE A 348 -2.25 -0.93 16.67
C PHE A 348 -2.66 -2.28 16.06
N TYR A 349 -3.94 -2.61 16.14
CA TYR A 349 -4.55 -3.76 15.46
C TYR A 349 -5.93 -3.40 14.89
N GLY A 350 -6.47 -4.28 14.05
CA GLY A 350 -7.87 -4.20 13.63
C GLY A 350 -8.17 -4.95 12.33
N THR A 351 -9.43 -4.94 11.92
CA THR A 351 -9.93 -5.54 10.67
C THR A 351 -11.22 -4.87 10.21
N PRO A 352 -11.46 -4.69 8.88
CA PRO A 352 -12.63 -3.95 8.38
C PRO A 352 -13.87 -4.81 8.07
N ASN A 353 -13.79 -6.14 8.20
CA ASN A 353 -14.81 -7.08 7.71
C ASN A 353 -15.20 -8.12 8.79
N LEU A 354 -15.74 -7.65 9.91
CA LEU A 354 -16.33 -8.47 10.95
C LEU A 354 -17.84 -8.64 10.71
N PRO A 355 -18.40 -9.82 11.01
CA PRO A 355 -19.83 -10.00 11.10
C PRO A 355 -20.44 -8.99 12.06
N VAL A 356 -21.58 -8.43 11.67
CA VAL A 356 -22.29 -7.42 12.46
C VAL A 356 -22.81 -8.04 13.75
N GLY A 357 -22.64 -7.35 14.86
CA GLY A 357 -23.08 -7.78 16.19
C GLY A 357 -21.94 -7.78 17.21
N ALA A 358 -22.15 -8.53 18.29
CA ALA A 358 -21.17 -8.62 19.39
C ALA A 358 -19.83 -9.18 18.88
N VAL A 359 -18.74 -8.59 19.39
CA VAL A 359 -17.37 -9.01 19.11
C VAL A 359 -16.58 -9.05 20.40
N THR A 360 -15.98 -10.20 20.70
CA THR A 360 -14.97 -10.32 21.73
C THR A 360 -13.59 -10.09 21.12
N VAL A 361 -12.82 -9.17 21.69
CA VAL A 361 -11.44 -8.89 21.28
C VAL A 361 -10.49 -9.36 22.37
N SER A 362 -9.58 -10.27 22.04
CA SER A 362 -8.66 -10.90 23.00
C SER A 362 -7.21 -10.75 22.56
N ALA A 363 -6.38 -10.12 23.39
CA ALA A 363 -4.92 -10.15 23.24
C ALA A 363 -4.38 -11.46 23.82
N LEU A 364 -3.53 -12.15 23.05
CA LEU A 364 -2.99 -13.46 23.41
C LEU A 364 -1.49 -13.37 23.72
N GLN A 365 -1.08 -13.98 24.84
CA GLN A 365 0.33 -14.23 25.18
C GLN A 365 0.51 -15.73 25.42
N ASN A 366 1.44 -16.36 24.71
CA ASN A 366 1.69 -17.81 24.79
C ASN A 366 0.41 -18.65 24.64
N ASP A 367 -0.41 -18.31 23.66
CA ASP A 367 -1.71 -18.94 23.35
C ASP A 367 -2.78 -18.86 24.46
N ALA A 368 -2.56 -18.04 25.50
CA ALA A 368 -3.53 -17.74 26.53
C ALA A 368 -4.06 -16.30 26.41
N VAL A 369 -5.32 -16.07 26.78
CA VAL A 369 -5.92 -14.73 26.83
C VAL A 369 -5.27 -13.93 27.95
N ALA A 370 -4.54 -12.88 27.58
CA ALA A 370 -3.87 -11.97 28.50
C ALA A 370 -4.76 -10.77 28.89
N ALA A 371 -5.56 -10.29 27.96
CA ALA A 371 -6.55 -9.24 28.15
C ALA A 371 -7.68 -9.43 27.13
N SER A 372 -8.90 -9.05 27.49
CA SER A 372 -10.03 -9.04 26.57
C SER A 372 -10.98 -7.88 26.84
N LEU A 373 -11.74 -7.51 25.80
CA LEU A 373 -12.86 -6.59 25.88
C LEU A 373 -14.00 -7.06 24.99
N GLU A 374 -15.21 -6.64 25.34
CA GLU A 374 -16.39 -6.80 24.51
C GLU A 374 -16.66 -5.50 23.75
N THR A 375 -17.05 -5.62 22.49
CA THR A 375 -17.46 -4.50 21.64
C THR A 375 -18.55 -4.96 20.67
N GLU A 376 -18.95 -4.08 19.76
CA GLU A 376 -19.91 -4.38 18.71
C GLU A 376 -19.36 -3.93 17.35
N ALA A 377 -19.36 -4.84 16.38
CA ALA A 377 -19.12 -4.49 14.99
C ALA A 377 -20.45 -4.07 14.35
N THR A 378 -20.45 -2.91 13.72
CA THR A 378 -21.68 -2.28 13.23
C THR A 378 -21.52 -1.85 11.79
N LEU A 379 -22.58 -2.01 11.00
CA LEU A 379 -22.63 -1.57 9.61
C LEU A 379 -22.28 -0.08 9.47
N GLY A 380 -21.55 0.26 8.41
CA GLY A 380 -21.26 1.65 8.08
C GLY A 380 -19.96 2.20 8.65
N ARG A 381 -19.31 1.52 9.61
CA ARG A 381 -18.18 2.13 10.35
C ARG A 381 -17.10 1.15 10.79
N VAL A 382 -15.92 1.69 11.07
CA VAL A 382 -14.90 1.05 11.88
C VAL A 382 -14.96 1.63 13.29
N VAL A 383 -15.21 0.78 14.28
CA VAL A 383 -15.32 1.17 15.68
C VAL A 383 -13.93 1.21 16.31
N ASN A 384 -13.59 2.34 16.95
CA ASN A 384 -12.39 2.45 17.77
C ASN A 384 -12.69 1.94 19.18
N VAL A 385 -11.98 0.90 19.62
CA VAL A 385 -12.16 0.31 20.95
C VAL A 385 -11.10 0.80 21.94
N PRO A 386 -11.36 0.72 23.25
CA PRO A 386 -10.36 1.02 24.27
C PRO A 386 -9.09 0.17 24.10
N ASP A 387 -7.98 0.68 24.64
CA ASP A 387 -6.71 -0.04 24.64
C ASP A 387 -6.81 -1.33 25.48
N LEU A 388 -6.25 -2.42 24.94
CA LEU A 388 -6.09 -3.71 25.63
C LEU A 388 -4.75 -3.71 26.38
N GLU A 389 -4.80 -3.40 27.67
CA GLU A 389 -3.62 -3.43 28.53
C GLU A 389 -3.28 -4.88 28.92
N ILE A 390 -2.14 -5.39 28.45
CA ILE A 390 -1.60 -6.70 28.82
C ILE A 390 -0.62 -6.56 29.97
N ARG A 391 -0.66 -7.53 30.89
CA ARG A 391 0.29 -7.61 32.00
C ARG A 391 1.67 -8.13 31.52
N PRO A 392 2.74 -7.88 32.30
CA PRO A 392 4.08 -8.38 31.99
C PRO A 392 4.16 -9.89 31.75
#